data_AF-A0A3B9LH55-F1
#
_entry.id   AF-A0A3B9LH55-F1
#
_cell.length_a   1.000
_cell.length_b   1.000
_cell.length_c   1.000
_cell.angle_alpha   90.00
_cell.angle_beta   90.00
_cell.angle_gamma   90.00
#
_symmetry.space_group_name_H-M   'P 1'
#
loop_
_entity.id
_entity.type
_entity.pdbx_description
1 polymer ?
#
loop_
_entity_poly.entity_id
_entity_poly.type
_entity_poly.pdbx_seq_one_letter_code
_entity_poly.pdbx_strand_id
1 'polypeptide(L)'
;PTSTSRIVAECSRVLNLDKPRVLAERVGLRPFRRSGVCVEGDRLRDGRTVIHNYGHGGSGFTLSWGCAREGFKLARGCHPDRREGSHVRTLGNARSK
;
A
#
# COMPACT_ATOMS: atom_id res chain seq x y z
N PRO A 1 17.30 -12.57 14.72
CA PRO A 1 17.39 -13.98 15.18
C PRO A 1 16.08 -14.57 15.73
N THR A 2 15.49 -14.00 16.80
CA THR A 2 14.30 -14.59 17.45
C THR A 2 13.01 -14.52 16.62
N SER A 3 12.82 -13.42 15.86
CA SER A 3 11.66 -13.26 14.97
C SER A 3 11.63 -14.31 13.86
N THR A 4 12.79 -14.59 13.25
CA THR A 4 12.94 -15.63 12.22
C THR A 4 12.54 -16.99 12.75
N SER A 5 13.11 -17.42 13.88
CA SER A 5 12.80 -18.73 14.47
C SER A 5 11.31 -18.88 14.81
N ARG A 6 10.66 -17.81 15.28
CA ARG A 6 9.22 -17.78 15.56
C ARG A 6 8.38 -17.92 14.28
N ILE A 7 8.71 -17.18 13.22
CA ILE A 7 8.02 -17.25 11.92
C ILE A 7 8.15 -18.67 11.34
N VAL A 8 9.37 -19.23 11.32
CA VAL A 8 9.62 -20.56 10.77
C VAL A 8 8.86 -21.64 11.56
N ALA A 9 8.91 -21.59 12.89
CA ALA A 9 8.18 -22.55 13.73
C ALA A 9 6.67 -22.46 13.50
N GLU A 10 6.13 -21.25 13.43
CA GLU A 10 4.69 -21.05 13.22
C GLU A 10 4.24 -21.49 11.82
N CYS A 11 4.98 -21.13 10.76
CA CYS A 11 4.68 -21.58 9.41
C CYS A 11 4.74 -23.11 9.29
N SER A 12 5.76 -23.75 9.88
CA SER A 12 5.90 -25.21 9.88
C SER A 12 4.69 -25.88 10.55
N ARG A 13 4.25 -25.33 11.68
CA ARG A 13 3.08 -25.81 12.43
C ARG A 13 1.76 -25.61 11.68
N VAL A 14 1.52 -24.42 11.13
CA VAL A 14 0.24 -24.06 10.47
C VAL A 14 0.08 -24.75 9.13
N LEU A 15 1.16 -24.87 8.36
CA LEU A 15 1.13 -25.44 7.01
C LEU A 15 1.48 -26.93 6.98
N ASN A 16 1.82 -27.53 8.13
CA ASN A 16 2.30 -28.91 8.27
C ASN A 16 3.48 -29.22 7.33
N LEU A 17 4.54 -28.40 7.43
CA LEU A 17 5.75 -28.52 6.63
C LEU A 17 6.96 -28.83 7.52
N ASP A 18 7.91 -29.59 6.98
CA ASP A 18 9.25 -29.67 7.57
C ASP A 18 9.90 -28.29 7.60
N LYS A 19 10.80 -28.08 8.57
CA LYS A 19 11.48 -26.78 8.75
C LYS A 19 12.24 -26.40 7.47
N PRO A 20 11.83 -25.33 6.76
CA PRO A 20 12.47 -24.96 5.50
C PRO A 20 13.87 -24.40 5.71
N ARG A 21 14.73 -24.57 4.70
CA ARG A 21 16.04 -23.89 4.63
C ARG A 21 15.82 -22.38 4.43
N VAL A 22 16.30 -21.58 5.37
CA VAL A 22 16.25 -20.11 5.26
C VAL A 22 17.30 -19.64 4.25
N LEU A 23 16.87 -19.00 3.15
CA LEU A 23 17.77 -18.47 2.12
C LEU A 23 18.36 -17.10 2.49
N ALA A 24 17.55 -16.22 3.08
CA ALA A 24 17.94 -14.89 3.52
C ALA A 24 16.91 -14.33 4.50
N GLU A 25 17.34 -13.41 5.37
CA GLU A 25 16.45 -12.59 6.19
C GLU A 25 16.35 -11.19 5.58
N ARG A 26 15.13 -10.66 5.45
CA ARG A 26 14.87 -9.31 4.93
C ARG A 26 13.86 -8.60 5.82
N VAL A 27 14.10 -7.30 6.04
CA VAL A 27 13.23 -6.45 6.84
C VAL A 27 12.82 -5.25 6.00
N GLY A 28 11.55 -4.88 6.08
CA GLY A 28 11.01 -3.70 5.41
C GLY A 28 9.98 -2.99 6.28
N LEU A 29 9.95 -1.66 6.19
CA LEU A 29 8.95 -0.82 6.84
C LEU A 29 7.79 -0.56 5.89
N ARG A 30 6.57 -0.79 6.35
CA ARG A 30 5.36 -0.53 5.55
C ARG A 30 5.06 0.98 5.58
N PRO A 31 4.94 1.68 4.43
CA PRO A 31 4.61 3.11 4.37
C PRO A 31 3.11 3.32 4.61
N PHE A 32 2.66 3.06 5.83
CA PHE A 32 1.25 3.17 6.22
C PHE A 32 0.86 4.63 6.51
N ARG A 33 -0.36 4.99 6.11
CA ARG A 33 -0.98 6.28 6.43
C ARG A 33 -2.36 6.03 7.04
N ARG A 34 -2.63 6.62 8.21
CA ARG A 34 -3.89 6.41 8.96
C ARG A 34 -5.13 6.79 8.16
N SER A 35 -5.04 7.86 7.37
CA SER A 35 -6.10 8.33 6.46
C SER A 35 -6.18 7.56 5.14
N GLY A 36 -5.44 6.45 5.01
CA GLY A 36 -5.43 5.63 3.81
C GLY A 36 -4.47 6.15 2.73
N VAL A 37 -4.52 5.45 1.60
CA VAL A 37 -3.71 5.75 0.40
C VAL A 37 -4.05 7.15 -0.11
N CYS A 38 -3.04 7.93 -0.42
CA CYS A 38 -3.17 9.25 -1.03
C CYS A 38 -2.77 9.18 -2.50
N VAL A 39 -3.74 9.39 -3.40
CA VAL A 39 -3.51 9.64 -4.83
C VAL A 39 -4.21 10.94 -5.18
N GLU A 40 -3.48 12.05 -5.08
CA GLU A 40 -4.03 13.41 -5.13
C GLU A 40 -3.10 14.33 -5.93
N GLY A 41 -3.63 15.41 -6.50
CA GLY A 41 -2.87 16.37 -7.29
C GLY A 41 -2.95 17.77 -6.68
N ASP A 42 -1.79 18.39 -6.47
CA ASP A 42 -1.65 19.76 -5.95
C ASP A 42 -0.95 20.67 -6.96
N ARG A 43 -1.26 21.97 -6.90
CA ARG A 43 -0.56 23.02 -7.65
C ARG A 43 0.35 23.79 -6.70
N LEU A 44 1.64 23.80 -6.99
CA LEU A 44 2.62 24.61 -6.26
C LEU A 44 2.51 26.09 -6.63
N ARG A 45 3.04 26.95 -5.76
CA ARG A 45 3.06 28.42 -5.97
C ARG A 45 3.78 28.84 -7.25
N ASP A 46 4.76 28.05 -7.70
CA ASP A 46 5.53 28.27 -8.93
C ASP A 46 4.87 27.67 -10.19
N GLY A 47 3.62 27.21 -10.08
CA GLY A 47 2.85 26.68 -11.20
C GLY A 47 3.10 25.20 -11.53
N ARG A 48 4.03 24.51 -10.86
CA ARG A 48 4.24 23.07 -11.07
C ARG A 48 3.11 22.22 -10.45
N THR A 49 2.79 21.11 -11.09
CA THR A 49 1.88 20.09 -10.53
C THR A 49 2.68 19.07 -9.72
N VAL A 50 2.24 18.77 -8.50
CA VAL A 50 2.72 17.64 -7.70
C VAL A 50 1.62 16.60 -7.63
N ILE A 51 1.96 15.35 -7.94
CA ILE A 51 1.04 14.22 -7.81
C ILE A 51 1.55 13.36 -6.66
N HIS A 52 0.73 13.29 -5.63
CA HIS A 52 0.94 12.43 -4.48
C HIS A 52 0.53 11.01 -4.84
N ASN A 53 1.34 10.04 -4.45
CA ASN A 53 1.04 8.62 -4.58
C ASN A 53 1.75 7.84 -3.48
N TYR A 54 1.19 7.87 -2.25
CA TYR A 54 1.84 7.32 -1.06
C TYR A 54 0.83 6.75 -0.05
N GLY A 55 1.32 6.15 1.04
CA GLY A 55 0.46 5.66 2.13
C GLY A 55 -0.11 4.25 1.93
N HIS A 56 0.49 3.44 1.06
CA HIS A 56 -0.02 2.12 0.67
C HIS A 56 0.08 1.02 1.72
N GLY A 57 0.80 1.24 2.82
CA GLY A 57 0.99 0.22 3.86
C GLY A 57 1.52 -1.10 3.29
N GLY A 58 0.85 -2.21 3.60
CA GLY A 58 1.19 -3.54 3.09
C GLY A 58 0.60 -3.87 1.72
N SER A 59 -0.23 -3.00 1.14
CA SER A 59 -1.05 -3.29 -0.05
C SER A 59 -0.53 -2.63 -1.32
N GLY A 60 0.70 -2.11 -1.32
CA GLY A 60 1.28 -1.36 -2.43
C GLY A 60 1.30 -2.13 -3.75
N PHE A 61 1.58 -3.43 -3.72
CA PHE A 61 1.57 -4.25 -4.93
C PHE A 61 0.15 -4.42 -5.48
N THR A 62 -0.80 -4.84 -4.63
CA THR A 62 -2.22 -5.04 -5.00
C THR A 62 -2.86 -3.78 -5.59
N LEU A 63 -2.49 -2.60 -5.07
CA LEU A 63 -3.09 -1.32 -5.47
C LEU A 63 -2.33 -0.62 -6.61
N SER A 64 -1.13 -1.10 -6.97
CA SER A 64 -0.18 -0.40 -7.85
C SER A 64 -0.80 0.12 -9.16
N TRP A 65 -1.45 -0.76 -9.92
CA TRP A 65 -2.07 -0.41 -11.21
C TRP A 65 -3.21 0.60 -11.07
N GLY A 66 -4.04 0.46 -10.03
CA GLY A 66 -5.12 1.39 -9.75
C GLY A 66 -4.57 2.77 -9.44
N CYS A 67 -3.62 2.86 -8.52
CA CYS A 67 -2.98 4.11 -8.12
C CYS A 67 -2.21 4.77 -9.28
N ALA A 68 -1.51 3.99 -10.10
CA ALA A 68 -0.82 4.50 -11.28
C ALA A 68 -1.81 5.09 -12.31
N ARG A 69 -2.94 4.43 -12.55
CA ARG A 69 -3.99 4.92 -13.46
C ARG A 69 -4.64 6.20 -12.94
N GLU A 70 -4.95 6.30 -11.65
CA GLU A 70 -5.50 7.53 -11.08
C GLU A 70 -4.47 8.68 -11.10
N GLY A 71 -3.21 8.40 -10.77
CA GLY A 71 -2.12 9.37 -10.91
C GLY A 71 -1.94 9.86 -12.36
N PHE A 72 -2.07 8.97 -13.34
CA PHE A 72 -2.01 9.34 -14.75
C PHE A 72 -3.14 10.27 -15.19
N LYS A 73 -4.38 10.06 -14.71
CA LYS A 73 -5.50 10.97 -14.98
C LYS A 73 -5.21 12.38 -14.43
N LEU A 74 -4.68 12.46 -13.22
CA LEU A 74 -4.26 13.73 -12.61
C LEU A 74 -3.17 14.42 -13.43
N ALA A 75 -2.19 13.65 -13.93
CA ALA A 75 -1.13 14.18 -14.78
C ALA A 75 -1.64 14.76 -16.11
N ARG A 76 -2.70 14.19 -16.66
CA ARG A 76 -3.36 14.67 -17.88
C ARG A 76 -4.31 15.85 -17.66
N GLY A 77 -4.51 16.30 -16.43
CA GLY A 77 -5.52 17.31 -16.10
C GLY A 77 -6.95 16.82 -16.24
N CYS A 78 -7.17 15.50 -16.34
CA CYS A 78 -8.49 14.90 -16.29
C CYS A 78 -8.97 14.91 -14.84
N HIS A 79 -9.66 15.98 -14.44
CA HIS A 79 -10.14 16.13 -13.08
C HIS A 79 -11.33 15.17 -12.85
N PRO A 80 -11.26 14.24 -11.89
CA PRO A 80 -12.49 13.67 -11.34
C PRO A 80 -13.27 14.80 -10.65
N ASP A 81 -14.59 14.81 -10.81
CA ASP A 81 -15.49 15.80 -10.23
C ASP A 81 -15.16 16.02 -8.74
N ARG A 82 -14.94 17.28 -8.34
CA ARG A 82 -14.46 17.69 -6.99
C ARG A 82 -15.45 17.37 -5.86
N ARG A 83 -16.62 16.78 -6.13
CA ARG A 83 -17.68 16.56 -5.13
C ARG A 83 -17.53 15.29 -4.28
N GLU A 84 -16.62 14.38 -4.61
CA GLU A 84 -16.28 13.26 -3.73
C GLU A 84 -14.77 13.25 -3.51
N GLY A 85 -14.35 13.58 -2.28
CA GLY A 85 -12.95 13.41 -1.90
C GLY A 85 -12.48 12.01 -2.27
N SER A 86 -11.42 11.92 -3.07
CA SER A 86 -10.82 10.69 -3.56
C SER A 86 -10.10 9.95 -2.44
N HIS A 87 -10.81 9.65 -1.35
CA HIS A 87 -10.49 8.50 -0.54
C HIS A 87 -10.74 7.31 -1.46
N VAL A 88 -9.66 6.76 -2.02
CA VAL A 88 -9.69 5.37 -2.48
C VAL A 88 -10.04 4.58 -1.22
N ARG A 89 -11.34 4.30 -1.04
CA ARG A 89 -11.86 3.41 -0.02
C ARG A 89 -11.23 2.07 -0.34
N THR A 90 -10.09 1.77 0.28
CA THR A 90 -9.62 0.39 0.41
C THR A 90 -10.83 -0.39 0.85
N LEU A 91 -11.29 -1.33 0.01
CA LEU A 91 -12.36 -2.26 0.32
C LEU A 91 -12.13 -2.71 1.76
N GLY A 92 -13.03 -2.29 2.64
CA GLY A 92 -12.95 -2.60 4.04
C GLY A 92 -12.83 -4.10 4.16
N ASN A 93 -11.77 -4.55 4.82
CA ASN A 93 -11.77 -5.90 5.36
C ASN A 93 -12.74 -5.87 6.54
N ALA A 94 -14.03 -6.01 6.22
CA ALA A 94 -15.03 -6.42 7.18
C ALA A 94 -14.64 -7.81 7.68
N ARG A 95 -14.02 -7.86 8.85
CA ARG A 95 -14.19 -8.97 9.79
C ARG A 95 -13.78 -8.48 11.18
N SER A 96 -14.79 -7.98 11.87
CA SER A 96 -14.91 -8.07 13.32
C SER A 96 -14.55 -9.48 13.80
N LYS A 97 -13.57 -9.54 14.69
CA LYS A 97 -13.61 -10.39 15.87
C LYS A 97 -13.23 -9.53 17.06
#